data_AF-A0AAU7A907-F1
#
_entry.id   AF-A0AAU7A907-F1
#
_cell.length_a   1.000
_cell.length_b   1.000
_cell.length_c   1.000
_cell.angle_alpha   90.00
_cell.angle_beta   90.00
_cell.angle_gamma   90.00
#
_symmetry.space_group_name_H-M   'P 1'
#
loop_
_entity.id
_entity.type
_entity.pdbx_description
1 polymer ?
#
loop_
_entity_poly.entity_id
_entity_poly.type
_entity_poly.pdbx_seq_one_letter_code
_entity_poly.pdbx_strand_id
1 'polypeptide(L)'
;MADSGHIDRTLLKELFLSSPSELFDVLEDINNKLREKGMIVSLCGDHEAEAEIKIQVGQKGNFYLILKVNSLEVGNLNRHVAKQISDYVTSKICDAIDRKNLSLEDLSLGVKVCVNGDEVYTPPEFP
;
A
#
# COMPACT_ATOMS: atom_id res chain seq x y z
N MET A 1 34.40 -0.18 0.35
CA MET A 1 33.71 -0.98 1.37
C MET A 1 32.88 -0.01 2.17
N ALA A 2 31.56 -0.05 2.00
CA ALA A 2 30.61 0.71 2.79
C ALA A 2 29.59 -0.29 3.32
N ASP A 3 29.43 -0.25 4.65
CA ASP A 3 28.53 -1.07 5.45
C ASP A 3 27.14 -1.09 4.84
N SER A 4 26.63 -2.29 4.58
CA SER A 4 25.26 -2.51 4.18
C SER A 4 24.37 -2.16 5.37
N GLY A 5 23.74 -0.98 5.34
CA GLY A 5 22.70 -0.58 6.27
C GLY A 5 21.67 -1.69 6.42
N HIS A 6 21.79 -2.44 7.51
CA HIS A 6 20.83 -3.44 7.93
C HIS A 6 19.68 -2.64 8.52
N ILE A 7 18.77 -2.13 7.67
CA ILE A 7 17.45 -1.75 8.16
C ILE A 7 16.87 -3.05 8.71
N ASP A 8 16.83 -3.06 10.04
CA ASP A 8 16.73 -4.26 10.82
C ASP A 8 15.38 -4.92 10.49
N ARG A 9 15.41 -6.19 10.07
CA ARG A 9 14.19 -7.01 10.01
C ARG A 9 13.44 -6.96 11.34
N THR A 10 14.13 -6.62 12.43
CA THR A 10 13.61 -6.35 13.76
C THR A 10 12.73 -5.09 13.82
N LEU A 11 13.03 -3.99 13.12
CA LEU A 11 12.18 -2.78 13.15
C LEU A 11 10.84 -3.01 12.46
N LEU A 12 10.85 -3.70 11.31
CA LEU A 12 9.64 -4.23 10.69
C LEU A 12 8.94 -5.20 11.60
N LYS A 13 9.64 -6.20 12.12
CA LYS A 13 9.04 -7.17 13.03
C LYS A 13 8.51 -6.49 14.28
N GLU A 14 9.06 -5.38 14.75
CA GLU A 14 8.51 -4.63 15.88
C GLU A 14 7.28 -3.85 15.43
N LEU A 15 7.31 -3.15 14.29
CA LEU A 15 6.13 -2.55 13.63
C LEU A 15 5.00 -3.56 13.38
N PHE A 16 5.34 -4.79 13.02
CA PHE A 16 4.41 -5.84 12.56
C PHE A 16 4.07 -6.91 13.62
N LEU A 17 4.89 -7.12 14.66
CA LEU A 17 4.69 -8.13 15.72
C LEU A 17 4.37 -7.52 17.08
N SER A 18 4.65 -6.25 17.35
CA SER A 18 4.31 -5.64 18.65
C SER A 18 2.81 -5.32 18.79
N SER A 19 2.10 -5.14 17.67
CA SER A 19 0.63 -5.10 17.60
C SER A 19 0.14 -5.34 16.16
N PRO A 20 0.23 -6.57 15.63
CA PRO A 20 -0.24 -6.89 14.28
C PRO A 20 -1.69 -6.42 14.07
N SER A 21 -2.53 -6.58 15.10
CA SER A 21 -3.95 -6.27 15.05
C SER A 21 -4.22 -4.84 14.61
N GLU A 22 -3.53 -3.84 15.13
CA GLU A 22 -3.88 -2.44 14.83
C GLU A 22 -3.53 -2.01 13.40
N LEU A 23 -2.43 -2.52 12.83
CA LEU A 23 -2.12 -2.24 11.42
C LEU A 23 -3.00 -3.08 10.49
N PHE A 24 -3.35 -4.31 10.89
CA PHE A 24 -4.37 -5.09 10.18
C PHE A 24 -5.73 -4.37 10.21
N ASP A 25 -6.12 -3.76 11.33
CA ASP A 25 -7.34 -2.97 11.46
C ASP A 25 -7.28 -1.72 10.56
N VAL A 26 -6.13 -1.06 10.46
CA VAL A 26 -5.94 0.08 9.54
C VAL A 26 -6.02 -0.37 8.08
N LEU A 27 -5.38 -1.48 7.72
CA LEU A 27 -5.46 -2.03 6.36
C LEU A 27 -6.87 -2.49 6.01
N GLU A 28 -7.60 -3.04 6.98
CA GLU A 28 -8.99 -3.43 6.84
C GLU A 28 -9.91 -2.20 6.68
N ASP A 29 -9.73 -1.15 7.49
CA ASP A 29 -10.45 0.12 7.34
C ASP A 29 -10.15 0.79 5.99
N ILE A 30 -8.90 0.77 5.54
CA ILE A 30 -8.52 1.24 4.21
C ILE A 30 -9.24 0.41 3.14
N ASN A 31 -9.24 -0.92 3.24
CA ASN A 31 -9.88 -1.80 2.26
C ASN A 31 -11.40 -1.58 2.21
N ASN A 32 -12.04 -1.49 3.38
CA ASN A 32 -13.46 -1.18 3.51
C ASN A 32 -13.78 0.18 2.88
N LYS A 33 -12.97 1.21 3.12
CA LYS A 33 -13.17 2.54 2.51
C LYS A 33 -12.92 2.56 1.01
N LEU A 34 -11.95 1.80 0.50
CA LEU A 34 -11.72 1.67 -0.94
C LEU A 34 -12.94 1.05 -1.63
N ARG A 35 -13.61 0.09 -0.96
CA ARG A 35 -14.86 -0.54 -1.40
C ARG A 35 -16.06 0.41 -1.26
N GLU A 36 -16.23 1.06 -0.10
CA GLU A 36 -17.36 1.96 0.21
C GLU A 36 -17.39 3.24 -0.63
N LYS A 37 -16.21 3.74 -1.05
CA LYS A 37 -16.13 5.00 -1.81
C LYS A 37 -16.24 4.82 -3.33
N GLY A 38 -16.52 3.62 -3.83
CA GLY A 38 -16.63 3.34 -5.26
C GLY A 38 -15.35 3.62 -6.05
N MET A 39 -14.20 3.77 -5.37
CA MET A 39 -12.92 4.08 -6.00
C MET A 39 -12.44 2.90 -6.84
N ILE A 40 -12.66 1.67 -6.37
CA ILE A 40 -12.34 0.46 -7.11
C ILE A 40 -13.21 0.35 -8.36
N VAL A 41 -14.52 0.56 -8.22
CA VAL A 41 -15.45 0.62 -9.37
C VAL A 41 -15.03 1.72 -10.35
N SER A 42 -14.63 2.89 -9.86
CA SER A 42 -14.16 4.00 -10.70
C SER A 42 -12.82 3.72 -11.38
N LEU A 43 -12.02 2.81 -10.82
CA LEU A 43 -10.72 2.40 -11.37
C LEU A 43 -10.89 1.40 -12.52
N CYS A 44 -11.78 0.43 -12.40
CA CYS A 44 -11.90 -0.69 -13.36
C CYS A 44 -13.24 -0.74 -14.12
N GLY A 45 -14.26 -0.02 -13.67
CA GLY A 45 -15.62 -0.06 -14.20
C GLY A 45 -16.49 -1.18 -13.62
N ASP A 46 -15.94 -2.00 -12.73
CA ASP A 46 -16.55 -3.22 -12.26
C ASP A 46 -17.08 -3.08 -10.83
N HIS A 47 -18.39 -3.33 -10.68
CA HIS A 47 -19.09 -3.28 -9.40
C HIS A 47 -18.81 -4.47 -8.48
N GLU A 48 -18.32 -5.58 -9.04
CA GLU A 48 -17.94 -6.79 -8.32
C GLU A 48 -16.44 -6.85 -8.01
N ALA A 49 -15.67 -5.81 -8.38
CA ALA A 49 -14.24 -5.79 -8.18
C ALA A 49 -13.87 -5.80 -6.69
N GLU A 50 -12.92 -6.68 -6.36
CA GLU A 50 -12.40 -6.85 -5.01
C GLU A 50 -11.02 -6.23 -4.87
N ALA A 51 -10.78 -5.60 -3.72
CA ALA A 51 -9.48 -5.06 -3.36
C ALA A 51 -8.85 -5.83 -2.18
N GLU A 52 -7.53 -5.98 -2.23
CA GLU A 52 -6.68 -6.53 -1.17
C GLU A 52 -5.35 -5.75 -1.14
N ILE A 53 -4.88 -5.35 0.05
CA ILE A 53 -3.55 -4.76 0.21
C ILE A 53 -2.60 -5.82 0.74
N LYS A 54 -1.49 -6.04 0.03
CA LYS A 54 -0.39 -6.90 0.47
C LYS A 54 0.84 -6.06 0.75
N ILE A 55 1.70 -6.56 1.62
CA ILE A 55 2.95 -5.90 1.99
C ILE A 55 4.09 -6.67 1.34
N GLN A 56 4.93 -5.97 0.59
CA GLN A 56 6.13 -6.51 0.00
C GLN A 56 7.34 -5.72 0.48
N VAL A 57 8.28 -6.44 1.11
CA VAL A 57 9.58 -5.91 1.50
C VAL A 57 10.49 -5.89 0.27
N GLY A 58 10.90 -4.71 -0.15
CA GLY A 58 11.90 -4.50 -1.19
C GLY A 58 13.32 -4.73 -0.69
N GLN A 59 14.28 -4.61 -1.61
CA GLN A 59 15.70 -4.56 -1.23
C GLN A 59 16.02 -3.19 -0.62
N LYS A 60 16.99 -3.14 0.31
CA LYS A 60 17.46 -1.92 0.99
C LYS A 60 16.45 -1.24 1.95
N GLY A 61 15.53 -2.00 2.54
CA GLY A 61 14.62 -1.46 3.58
C GLY A 61 13.46 -0.63 3.05
N ASN A 62 13.21 -0.63 1.74
CA ASN A 62 12.00 -0.05 1.15
C ASN A 62 10.81 -1.00 1.33
N PHE A 63 9.65 -0.45 1.68
CA PHE A 63 8.40 -1.22 1.79
C PHE A 63 7.42 -0.75 0.74
N TYR A 64 6.92 -1.71 -0.04
CA TYR A 64 5.85 -1.49 -0.99
C TYR A 64 4.57 -2.10 -0.46
N LEU A 65 3.51 -1.30 -0.41
CA LEU A 65 2.16 -1.83 -0.33
C LEU A 65 1.69 -2.09 -1.75
N ILE A 66 1.16 -3.28 -1.99
CA ILE A 66 0.58 -3.68 -3.26
C ILE A 66 -0.92 -3.77 -3.06
N LEU A 67 -1.64 -2.79 -3.58
CA LEU A 67 -3.07 -2.91 -3.74
C LEU A 67 -3.35 -3.78 -4.97
N LYS A 68 -3.83 -4.99 -4.73
CA LYS A 68 -4.36 -5.88 -5.76
C LYS A 68 -5.85 -5.64 -5.89
N VAL A 69 -6.27 -5.40 -7.12
CA VAL A 69 -7.68 -5.34 -7.50
C VAL A 69 -7.95 -6.50 -8.44
N ASN A 70 -8.86 -7.37 -8.06
CA ASN A 70 -9.36 -8.42 -8.92
C ASN A 70 -10.68 -7.95 -9.51
N SER A 71 -10.78 -7.93 -10.83
CA SER A 71 -11.95 -7.44 -11.54
C SER A 71 -12.28 -8.34 -12.72
N LEU A 72 -13.56 -8.52 -12.99
CA LEU A 72 -14.05 -9.22 -14.18
C LEU A 72 -13.94 -8.35 -15.44
N GLU A 73 -13.81 -7.02 -15.29
CA GLU A 73 -13.68 -6.07 -16.39
C GLU A 73 -12.39 -5.24 -16.29
N VAL A 74 -11.52 -5.33 -17.30
CA VAL A 74 -10.21 -4.64 -17.31
C VAL A 74 -10.16 -3.48 -18.30
N GLY A 75 -11.27 -3.20 -19.00
CA GLY A 75 -11.31 -2.29 -20.14
C GLY A 75 -11.19 -0.80 -19.80
N ASN A 76 -11.43 -0.42 -18.55
CA ASN A 76 -11.59 0.99 -18.14
C ASN A 76 -10.53 1.46 -17.12
N LEU A 77 -9.31 0.91 -17.17
CA LEU A 77 -8.25 1.22 -16.20
C LEU A 77 -7.87 2.71 -16.19
N ASN A 78 -8.29 3.42 -15.14
CA ASN A 78 -8.01 4.84 -14.99
C ASN A 78 -6.76 5.08 -14.13
N ARG A 79 -5.63 5.40 -14.79
CA ARG A 79 -4.36 5.70 -14.12
C ARG A 79 -4.42 6.87 -13.14
N HIS A 80 -5.28 7.86 -13.40
CA HIS A 80 -5.46 8.99 -12.49
C HIS A 80 -6.12 8.53 -11.18
N VAL A 81 -7.14 7.68 -11.28
CA VAL A 81 -7.79 7.06 -10.12
C VAL A 81 -6.82 6.12 -9.38
N ALA A 82 -6.01 5.35 -10.11
CA ALA A 82 -4.98 4.50 -9.51
C ALA A 82 -3.99 5.31 -8.66
N LYS A 83 -3.56 6.49 -9.15
CA LYS A 83 -2.73 7.42 -8.38
C LYS A 83 -3.46 7.92 -7.14
N GLN A 84 -4.71 8.38 -7.26
CA GLN A 84 -5.48 8.87 -6.12
C GLN A 84 -5.64 7.81 -5.03
N ILE A 85 -5.85 6.56 -5.42
CA ILE A 85 -5.88 5.42 -4.51
C ILE A 85 -4.52 5.24 -3.82
N SER A 86 -3.42 5.26 -4.58
CA SER A 86 -2.07 5.18 -4.03
C SER A 86 -1.78 6.29 -3.02
N ASP A 87 -2.10 7.55 -3.35
CA ASP A 87 -1.93 8.71 -2.46
C ASP A 87 -2.76 8.56 -1.18
N TYR A 88 -4.01 8.10 -1.31
CA TYR A 88 -4.90 7.85 -0.17
C TYR A 88 -4.36 6.78 0.78
N VAL A 89 -3.99 5.61 0.26
CA VAL A 89 -3.45 4.50 1.06
C VAL A 89 -2.15 4.94 1.73
N THR A 90 -1.26 5.62 1.00
CA THR A 90 0.02 6.11 1.53
C THR A 90 -0.21 7.06 2.70
N SER A 91 -1.09 8.06 2.55
CA SER A 91 -1.43 9.01 3.62
C SER A 91 -1.99 8.30 4.86
N LYS A 92 -2.89 7.33 4.70
CA LYS A 92 -3.51 6.62 5.85
C LYS A 92 -2.50 5.79 6.63
N ILE A 93 -1.54 5.19 5.95
CA ILE A 93 -0.50 4.39 6.60
C ILE A 93 0.51 5.31 7.27
N CYS A 94 0.93 6.42 6.64
CA CYS A 94 1.76 7.43 7.30
C CYS A 94 1.08 7.97 8.57
N ASP A 95 -0.20 8.34 8.51
CA ASP A 95 -0.97 8.79 9.69
C ASP A 95 -0.95 7.74 10.83
N ALA A 96 -1.01 6.45 10.49
CA ALA A 96 -0.99 5.36 11.46
C ALA A 96 0.40 5.17 12.09
N ILE A 97 1.47 5.34 11.31
CA ILE A 97 2.86 5.21 11.77
C ILE A 97 3.24 6.41 12.64
N ASP A 98 2.88 7.64 12.24
CA ASP A 98 3.14 8.86 13.00
C ASP A 98 2.51 8.80 14.40
N ARG A 99 1.27 8.29 14.50
CA ARG A 99 0.57 8.08 15.79
C ARG A 99 1.29 7.12 16.74
N LYS A 100 2.21 6.30 16.22
CA LYS A 100 3.01 5.35 17.01
C LYS A 100 4.37 5.92 17.40
N ASN A 101 4.65 7.20 17.12
CA ASN A 101 5.96 7.86 17.35
C ASN A 101 7.13 7.11 16.70
N LEU A 102 6.87 6.43 15.59
CA LEU A 102 7.90 5.76 14.83
C LEU A 102 8.44 6.76 13.80
N SER A 103 9.73 7.10 13.90
CA SER A 103 10.37 7.99 12.93
C SER A 103 10.50 7.27 11.59
N LEU A 104 9.84 7.81 10.56
CA LEU A 104 9.93 7.36 9.17
C LEU A 104 11.17 7.89 8.44
N GLU A 105 12.09 8.57 9.14
CA GLU A 105 13.27 9.20 8.52
C GLU A 105 14.15 8.22 7.71
N ASP A 106 14.03 6.91 7.98
CA ASP A 106 14.71 5.83 7.24
C ASP A 106 13.76 4.92 6.42
N LEU A 107 12.45 5.21 6.39
CA LEU A 107 11.44 4.33 5.80
C LEU A 107 10.69 5.00 4.65
N SER A 108 10.97 4.51 3.46
CA SER A 108 10.27 4.90 2.24
C SER A 108 9.08 3.97 1.96
N LEU A 109 7.87 4.53 1.92
CA LEU A 109 6.61 3.80 1.71
C LEU A 109 5.95 4.18 0.38
N GLY A 110 5.85 3.21 -0.55
CA GLY A 110 5.12 3.39 -1.81
C GLY A 110 3.96 2.42 -1.97
N VAL A 111 2.85 2.89 -2.54
CA VAL A 111 1.69 2.03 -2.88
C VAL A 111 1.63 1.79 -4.39
N LYS A 112 1.90 0.55 -4.81
CA LYS A 112 1.65 0.07 -6.18
C LYS A 112 0.20 -0.39 -6.32
N VAL A 113 -0.42 -0.12 -7.47
CA VAL A 113 -1.78 -0.57 -7.79
C VAL A 113 -1.72 -1.53 -8.96
N CYS A 114 -2.17 -2.76 -8.73
CA CYS A 114 -2.23 -3.82 -9.72
C CYS A 114 -3.69 -4.22 -9.94
N VAL A 115 -4.11 -4.33 -11.20
CA VAL A 115 -5.43 -4.88 -11.56
C VAL A 115 -5.24 -6.18 -12.33
N ASN A 116 -5.81 -7.28 -11.85
CA ASN A 116 -5.66 -8.62 -12.43
C ASN A 116 -4.19 -9.06 -12.65
N GLY A 117 -3.27 -8.52 -11.84
CA GLY A 117 -1.83 -8.78 -11.94
C GLY A 117 -1.06 -7.76 -12.79
N ASP A 118 -1.73 -6.92 -13.56
CA ASP A 118 -1.08 -5.86 -14.34
C ASP A 118 -0.81 -4.62 -13.48
N GLU A 119 0.41 -4.12 -13.49
CA GLU A 119 0.77 -2.86 -12.82
C GLU A 119 0.16 -1.66 -13.55
N VAL A 120 -0.82 -1.00 -12.92
CA VAL A 120 -1.52 0.16 -13.48
C VAL A 120 -0.90 1.47 -12.98
N TYR A 121 -0.38 1.44 -11.76
CA TYR A 121 0.36 2.55 -11.17
C TYR A 121 1.50 2.04 -10.29
N THR A 122 2.69 2.58 -10.55
CA THR A 122 3.87 2.42 -9.70
C THR A 122 4.29 3.82 -9.26
N PRO A 123 4.35 4.10 -7.94
CA PRO A 123 4.84 5.37 -7.45
C PRO A 123 6.32 5.52 -7.87
N PRO A 124 6.79 6.76 -8.08
CA PRO A 124 8.21 7.00 -8.33
C PRO A 124 9.05 6.37 -7.21
N GLU A 125 10.19 5.80 -7.59
CA GLU A 125 11.12 5.25 -6.60
C GLU A 125 11.53 6.33 -5.62
N PHE A 126 11.54 5.99 -4.34
CA PHE A 126 12.01 6.91 -3.30
C PHE A 126 13.53 7.10 -3.45
N PRO A 127 14.02 8.34 -3.27
CA PRO A 127 15.44 8.65 -3.35
C PRO A 127 16.29 7.90 -2.32
#